data_AF-A0A959SYI0-F1
#
_entry.id   AF-A0A959SYI0-F1
#
_cell.length_a   1.000
_cell.length_b   1.000
_cell.length_c   1.000
_cell.angle_alpha   90.00
_cell.angle_beta   90.00
_cell.angle_gamma   90.00
#
_symmetry.space_group_name_H-M   'P 1'
#
loop_
_entity.id
_entity.type
_entity.pdbx_description
1 polymer ?
#
loop_
_entity_poly.entity_id
_entity_poly.type
_entity_poly.pdbx_seq_one_letter_code
_entity_poly.pdbx_strand_id
1 'polypeptide(L)'
;QLINQLTKNQVISIHNQEHPAENDLYQTGGGEYLKLFKIFGLDHSPFPVTGKTSIQSVLPYFNNGQTIFLVHNTSMAEEDIIWANEYAESAGLKLVYCLCINANLYIENKVPPIDLLMKHNCHIVIGTDSYSSNWQLSIAKEIETIHKHFPHIPLETILQWATSNGAKALQWDDELGSFEKGRESGVTLIKHNQGVSQRLT
;
A
#
# COMPACT_ATOMS: atom_id res chain seq x y z
N GLN A 1 6.17 -19.38 10.13
CA GLN A 1 7.39 -19.92 9.49
C GLN A 1 7.14 -20.41 8.07
N LEU A 2 6.07 -21.18 7.81
CA LEU A 2 5.77 -21.68 6.46
C LEU A 2 5.65 -20.57 5.40
N ILE A 3 4.87 -19.50 5.65
CA ILE A 3 4.69 -18.40 4.70
C ILE A 3 6.04 -17.75 4.34
N ASN A 4 6.83 -17.33 5.33
CA ASN A 4 8.14 -16.70 5.09
C ASN A 4 9.10 -17.56 4.26
N GLN A 5 9.08 -18.88 4.43
CA GLN A 5 9.90 -19.79 3.62
C GLN A 5 9.36 -19.92 2.19
N LEU A 6 8.04 -20.09 2.03
CA LEU A 6 7.41 -20.24 0.72
C LEU A 6 7.48 -18.98 -0.12
N THR A 7 7.58 -17.80 0.50
CA THR A 7 7.62 -16.52 -0.20
C THR A 7 9.04 -15.98 -0.40
N LYS A 8 10.08 -16.78 -0.16
CA LYS A 8 11.47 -16.35 -0.34
C LYS A 8 11.70 -15.73 -1.73
N ASN A 9 12.25 -14.52 -1.76
CA ASN A 9 12.50 -13.70 -2.95
C ASN A 9 11.26 -13.41 -3.82
N GLN A 10 10.05 -13.59 -3.28
CA GLN A 10 8.80 -13.34 -4.00
C GLN A 10 8.27 -11.93 -3.74
N VAL A 11 7.42 -11.48 -4.65
CA VAL A 11 6.53 -10.33 -4.42
C VAL A 11 5.31 -10.81 -3.65
N ILE A 12 5.00 -10.16 -2.53
CA ILE A 12 3.81 -10.43 -1.71
C ILE A 12 3.08 -9.14 -1.39
N SER A 13 1.82 -9.26 -0.94
CA SER A 13 1.00 -8.12 -0.54
C SER A 13 0.33 -8.38 0.80
N ILE A 14 0.25 -7.34 1.62
CA ILE A 14 -0.36 -7.33 2.95
C ILE A 14 -1.14 -6.02 3.09
N HIS A 15 -2.41 -6.10 3.51
CA HIS A 15 -3.17 -4.93 3.93
C HIS A 15 -2.59 -4.46 5.27
N ASN A 16 -2.18 -3.20 5.35
CA ASN A 16 -1.38 -2.71 6.47
C ASN A 16 -1.95 -1.41 7.01
N GLN A 17 -2.26 -1.43 8.31
CA GLN A 17 -2.71 -0.27 9.09
C GLN A 17 -3.77 0.55 8.35
N GLU A 18 -4.74 -0.15 7.76
CA GLU A 18 -5.88 0.48 7.07
C GLU A 18 -6.84 1.13 8.08
N HIS A 19 -6.87 0.66 9.32
CA HIS A 19 -7.72 1.21 10.37
C HIS A 19 -6.99 1.19 11.73
N PRO A 20 -7.19 2.19 12.62
CA PRO A 20 -6.50 2.23 13.92
C PRO A 20 -6.75 0.99 14.79
N ALA A 21 -7.93 0.37 14.63
CA ALA A 21 -8.29 -0.86 15.34
C ALA A 21 -7.31 -2.02 15.08
N GLU A 22 -6.58 -2.01 13.96
CA GLU A 22 -5.54 -3.00 13.68
C GLU A 22 -4.39 -2.88 14.67
N ASN A 23 -3.98 -1.65 15.00
CA ASN A 23 -2.98 -1.39 16.05
C ASN A 23 -3.52 -1.80 17.42
N ASP A 24 -4.76 -1.42 17.74
CA ASP A 24 -5.38 -1.77 19.03
C ASP A 24 -5.37 -3.28 19.27
N LEU A 25 -5.63 -4.06 18.22
CA LEU A 25 -5.64 -5.52 18.27
C LEU A 25 -4.27 -6.10 18.67
N TYR A 26 -3.18 -5.65 18.05
CA TYR A 26 -1.84 -6.14 18.38
C TYR A 26 -1.28 -5.56 19.69
N GLN A 27 -1.66 -4.33 20.03
CA GLN A 27 -1.19 -3.67 21.25
C GLN A 27 -1.87 -4.23 22.50
N THR A 28 -3.17 -4.53 22.42
CA THR A 28 -3.98 -4.85 23.61
C THR A 28 -4.71 -6.19 23.53
N GLY A 29 -4.84 -6.80 22.34
CA GLY A 29 -5.71 -7.96 22.10
C GLY A 29 -7.20 -7.62 22.02
N GLY A 30 -7.56 -6.33 22.09
CA GLY A 30 -8.92 -5.81 22.11
C GLY A 30 -9.31 -5.04 20.84
N GLY A 31 -10.03 -3.93 21.03
CA GLY A 31 -10.46 -3.06 19.95
C GLY A 31 -11.70 -3.55 19.18
N GLU A 32 -12.04 -2.83 18.10
CA GLU A 32 -13.22 -3.13 17.27
C GLU A 32 -13.14 -4.53 16.62
N TYR A 33 -11.94 -5.00 16.27
CA TYR A 33 -11.76 -6.34 15.71
C TYR A 33 -12.13 -7.47 16.69
N LEU A 34 -11.98 -7.27 18.00
CA LEU A 34 -12.45 -8.28 18.96
C LEU A 34 -13.97 -8.44 18.91
N LYS A 35 -14.73 -7.38 18.60
CA LYS A 35 -16.18 -7.49 18.39
C LYS A 35 -16.50 -8.37 17.18
N LEU A 36 -15.72 -8.24 16.10
CA LEU A 36 -15.83 -9.10 14.93
C LEU A 36 -15.50 -10.57 15.27
N PHE A 37 -14.40 -10.83 15.98
CA PHE A 37 -14.02 -12.20 16.35
C PHE A 37 -15.04 -12.89 17.27
N LYS A 38 -15.71 -12.13 18.15
CA LYS A 38 -16.81 -12.64 18.97
C LYS A 38 -17.99 -13.16 18.15
N ILE A 39 -18.27 -12.55 16.99
CA ILE A 39 -19.30 -13.07 16.06
C ILE A 39 -18.94 -14.47 15.55
N PHE A 40 -17.64 -14.76 15.44
CA PHE A 40 -17.11 -16.08 15.06
C PHE A 40 -16.86 -17.01 16.25
N GLY A 41 -17.31 -16.65 17.46
CA GLY A 41 -17.17 -17.48 18.67
C GLY A 41 -15.78 -17.42 19.34
N LEU A 42 -14.98 -16.40 19.04
CA LEU A 42 -13.68 -16.19 19.67
C LEU A 42 -13.77 -15.07 20.72
N ASP A 43 -13.59 -15.42 21.99
CA ASP A 43 -13.66 -14.46 23.12
C ASP A 43 -12.38 -13.63 23.31
N HIS A 44 -11.30 -14.02 22.64
CA HIS A 44 -9.99 -13.36 22.67
C HIS A 44 -9.43 -13.23 21.26
N SER A 45 -8.48 -12.30 21.08
CA SER A 45 -7.78 -12.16 19.81
C SER A 45 -7.11 -13.49 19.41
N PRO A 46 -7.32 -13.98 18.18
CA PRO A 46 -6.58 -15.13 17.65
C PRO A 46 -5.13 -14.78 17.29
N PHE A 47 -4.76 -13.50 17.36
CA PHE A 47 -3.42 -12.98 17.07
C PHE A 47 -2.64 -12.69 18.36
N PRO A 48 -1.30 -12.79 18.33
CA PRO A 48 -0.48 -12.47 19.48
C PRO A 48 -0.61 -10.99 19.89
N VAL A 49 -0.71 -10.74 21.19
CA VAL A 49 -0.67 -9.39 21.78
C VAL A 49 0.80 -9.01 22.02
N THR A 50 1.35 -8.20 21.13
CA THR A 50 2.78 -7.84 21.12
C THR A 50 3.07 -6.56 21.90
N GLY A 51 2.04 -5.76 22.19
CA GLY A 51 2.22 -4.40 22.74
C GLY A 51 2.72 -3.39 21.70
N LYS A 52 2.78 -3.76 20.41
CA LYS A 52 3.29 -2.93 19.31
C LYS A 52 2.22 -2.73 18.25
N THR A 53 2.43 -1.76 17.36
CA THR A 53 1.59 -1.51 16.19
C THR A 53 1.57 -2.72 15.24
N SER A 54 0.61 -2.75 14.32
CA SER A 54 0.42 -3.89 13.43
C SER A 54 1.67 -4.20 12.60
N ILE A 55 2.24 -3.18 11.94
CA ILE A 55 3.44 -3.37 11.11
C ILE A 55 4.63 -3.89 11.92
N GLN A 56 4.83 -3.38 13.14
CA GLN A 56 5.87 -3.85 14.06
C GLN A 56 5.66 -5.28 14.56
N SER A 57 4.43 -5.76 14.50
CA SER A 57 4.04 -7.10 14.92
C SER A 57 4.14 -8.12 13.79
N VAL A 58 3.85 -7.70 12.56
CA VAL A 58 3.75 -8.58 11.38
C VAL A 58 5.06 -8.63 10.59
N LEU A 59 5.70 -7.49 10.34
CA LEU A 59 6.89 -7.42 9.48
C LEU A 59 8.04 -8.33 9.93
N PRO A 60 8.31 -8.53 11.25
CA PRO A 60 9.39 -9.41 11.70
C PRO A 60 9.27 -10.88 11.32
N TYR A 61 8.10 -11.32 10.84
CA TYR A 61 7.93 -12.68 10.33
C TYR A 61 8.55 -12.87 8.94
N PHE A 62 8.98 -11.81 8.25
CA PHE A 62 9.60 -11.86 6.92
C PHE A 62 11.07 -11.46 6.98
N ASN A 63 11.95 -12.23 6.33
CA ASN A 63 13.40 -11.97 6.31
C ASN A 63 14.14 -12.74 5.19
N ASN A 64 13.44 -13.10 4.12
CA ASN A 64 13.94 -13.94 3.04
C ASN A 64 13.88 -13.22 1.68
N GLY A 65 14.21 -11.92 1.64
CA GLY A 65 14.34 -11.19 0.37
C GLY A 65 13.02 -10.80 -0.29
N GLN A 66 11.90 -10.80 0.45
CA GLN A 66 10.60 -10.45 -0.11
C GLN A 66 10.52 -8.97 -0.51
N THR A 67 9.80 -8.73 -1.61
CA THR A 67 9.21 -7.41 -1.90
C THR A 67 7.77 -7.42 -1.36
N ILE A 68 7.46 -6.53 -0.42
CA ILE A 68 6.20 -6.53 0.32
C ILE A 68 5.42 -5.26 -0.02
N PHE A 69 4.27 -5.42 -0.67
CA PHE A 69 3.29 -4.37 -0.84
C PHE A 69 2.53 -4.18 0.47
N LEU A 70 2.67 -3.01 1.07
CA LEU A 70 1.88 -2.55 2.20
C LEU A 70 0.72 -1.73 1.65
N VAL A 71 -0.50 -2.28 1.67
CA VAL A 71 -1.69 -1.67 1.08
C VAL A 71 -2.41 -0.80 2.12
N HIS A 72 -2.92 0.37 1.70
CA HIS A 72 -3.63 1.39 2.48
C HIS A 72 -2.73 2.33 3.31
N ASN A 73 -2.19 1.88 4.44
CA ASN A 73 -1.30 2.64 5.33
C ASN A 73 -1.91 3.93 5.94
N THR A 74 -3.22 4.08 5.97
CA THR A 74 -3.90 5.31 6.42
C THR A 74 -3.72 5.62 7.90
N SER A 75 -3.48 4.60 8.71
CA SER A 75 -3.24 4.72 10.15
C SER A 75 -1.78 4.52 10.53
N MET A 76 -0.87 4.56 9.55
CA MET A 76 0.56 4.41 9.76
C MET A 76 1.17 5.72 10.30
N ALA A 77 1.75 5.66 11.49
CA ALA A 77 2.44 6.79 12.11
C ALA A 77 3.85 6.99 11.54
N GLU A 78 4.45 8.16 11.72
CA GLU A 78 5.80 8.43 11.22
C GLU A 78 6.84 7.47 11.82
N GLU A 79 6.69 7.14 13.10
CA GLU A 79 7.57 6.20 13.81
C GLU A 79 7.52 4.80 13.21
N ASP A 80 6.34 4.37 12.75
CA ASP A 80 6.15 3.09 12.08
C ASP A 80 6.78 3.08 10.68
N ILE A 81 6.72 4.19 9.94
CA ILE A 81 7.39 4.34 8.63
C ILE A 81 8.90 4.20 8.78
N ILE A 82 9.47 4.95 9.73
CA ILE A 82 10.91 4.93 10.02
C ILE A 82 11.33 3.50 10.40
N TRP A 83 10.65 2.92 11.40
CA TRP A 83 10.99 1.59 11.89
C TRP A 83 10.85 0.51 10.80
N ALA A 84 9.79 0.54 10.00
CA ALA A 84 9.55 -0.47 8.97
C ALA A 84 10.62 -0.42 7.87
N ASN A 85 11.01 0.79 7.45
CA ASN A 85 12.07 0.98 6.46
C ASN A 85 13.43 0.51 6.99
N GLU A 86 13.80 0.88 8.22
CA GLU A 86 15.04 0.42 8.87
C GLU A 86 15.08 -1.10 9.02
N TYR A 87 13.96 -1.70 9.46
CA TYR A 87 13.84 -3.14 9.57
C TYR A 87 14.01 -3.81 8.21
N ALA A 88 13.28 -3.33 7.19
CA ALA A 88 13.33 -3.89 5.85
C ALA A 88 14.74 -3.86 5.26
N GLU A 89 15.47 -2.75 5.41
CA GLU A 89 16.87 -2.64 5.00
C GLU A 89 17.73 -3.70 5.71
N SER A 90 17.62 -3.81 7.04
CA SER A 90 18.40 -4.77 7.83
C SER A 90 18.09 -6.24 7.52
N ALA A 91 16.83 -6.53 7.14
CA ALA A 91 16.34 -7.86 6.84
C ALA A 91 16.42 -8.23 5.35
N GLY A 92 16.95 -7.35 4.51
CA GLY A 92 17.06 -7.56 3.06
C GLY A 92 15.71 -7.58 2.34
N LEU A 93 14.70 -6.90 2.87
CA LEU A 93 13.36 -6.77 2.30
C LEU A 93 13.25 -5.49 1.46
N LYS A 94 12.24 -5.43 0.60
CA LYS A 94 11.83 -4.20 -0.08
C LYS A 94 10.39 -3.88 0.28
N LEU A 95 10.13 -2.68 0.79
CA LEU A 95 8.76 -2.22 1.07
C LEU A 95 8.23 -1.37 -0.09
N VAL A 96 6.99 -1.64 -0.47
CA VAL A 96 6.25 -0.89 -1.49
C VAL A 96 4.96 -0.40 -0.87
N TYR A 97 4.79 0.92 -0.78
CA TYR A 97 3.64 1.54 -0.13
C TYR A 97 2.55 1.77 -1.17
N CYS A 98 1.54 0.90 -1.19
CA CYS A 98 0.45 0.93 -2.14
C CYS A 98 -0.72 1.75 -1.59
N LEU A 99 -1.04 2.84 -2.27
CA LEU A 99 -2.08 3.78 -1.87
C LEU A 99 -3.37 3.54 -2.66
N CYS A 100 -4.48 3.34 -1.95
CA CYS A 100 -5.81 3.17 -2.52
C CYS A 100 -6.74 4.29 -2.04
N ILE A 101 -6.39 5.55 -2.35
CA ILE A 101 -6.98 6.73 -1.72
C ILE A 101 -8.51 6.78 -1.86
N ASN A 102 -9.08 6.39 -3.00
CA ASN A 102 -10.53 6.40 -3.16
C ASN A 102 -11.20 5.30 -2.31
N ALA A 103 -10.56 4.14 -2.16
CA ALA A 103 -11.06 3.07 -1.30
C ALA A 103 -11.02 3.48 0.18
N ASN A 104 -9.93 4.12 0.61
CA ASN A 104 -9.81 4.64 1.96
C ASN A 104 -10.84 5.75 2.25
N LEU A 105 -11.10 6.64 1.29
CA LEU A 105 -12.15 7.65 1.40
C LEU A 105 -13.55 7.03 1.47
N TYR A 106 -13.79 5.93 0.73
CA TYR A 106 -15.07 5.22 0.76
C TYR A 106 -15.33 4.54 2.11
N ILE A 107 -14.35 3.80 2.64
CA ILE A 107 -14.53 2.97 3.83
C ILE A 107 -14.49 3.80 5.12
N GLU A 108 -13.50 4.70 5.25
CA GLU A 108 -13.23 5.40 6.50
C GLU A 108 -13.15 6.92 6.38
N ASN A 109 -13.36 7.46 5.18
CA ASN A 109 -13.25 8.90 4.88
C ASN A 109 -11.90 9.49 5.32
N LYS A 110 -10.81 8.76 5.05
CA LYS A 110 -9.43 9.18 5.30
C LYS A 110 -8.56 9.07 4.07
N VAL A 111 -7.42 9.78 4.11
CA VAL A 111 -6.38 9.74 3.10
C VAL A 111 -5.08 9.18 3.71
N PRO A 112 -4.24 8.49 2.92
CA PRO A 112 -2.96 7.99 3.40
C PRO A 112 -1.98 9.13 3.73
N PRO A 113 -0.96 8.90 4.58
CA PRO A 113 0.01 9.90 4.99
C PRO A 113 1.09 10.16 3.92
N ILE A 114 0.67 10.59 2.71
CA ILE A 114 1.55 10.72 1.53
C ILE A 114 2.77 11.59 1.80
N ASP A 115 2.59 12.74 2.47
CA ASP A 115 3.70 13.66 2.76
C ASP A 115 4.77 13.02 3.65
N LEU A 116 4.37 12.19 4.63
CA LEU A 116 5.31 11.46 5.48
C LEU A 116 6.04 10.37 4.68
N LEU A 117 5.33 9.63 3.83
CA LEU A 117 5.93 8.62 2.97
C LEU A 117 6.96 9.24 2.00
N MET A 118 6.63 10.40 1.41
CA MET A 118 7.55 11.15 0.55
C MET A 118 8.76 11.68 1.33
N LYS A 119 8.54 12.26 2.53
CA LYS A 119 9.61 12.74 3.42
C LYS A 119 10.66 11.66 3.70
N HIS A 120 10.22 10.41 3.83
CA HIS A 120 11.08 9.25 4.10
C HIS A 120 11.50 8.47 2.84
N ASN A 121 11.34 9.06 1.65
CA ASN A 121 11.73 8.46 0.37
C ASN A 121 11.16 7.05 0.14
N CYS A 122 9.94 6.80 0.60
CA CYS A 122 9.28 5.50 0.45
C CYS A 122 8.99 5.19 -1.03
N HIS A 123 9.06 3.91 -1.41
CA HIS A 123 8.66 3.47 -2.75
C HIS A 123 7.14 3.43 -2.86
N ILE A 124 6.53 4.52 -3.33
CA ILE A 124 5.08 4.67 -3.42
C ILE A 124 4.56 4.16 -4.76
N VAL A 125 3.43 3.43 -4.71
CA VAL A 125 2.61 3.04 -5.87
C VAL A 125 1.15 3.35 -5.58
N ILE A 126 0.31 3.38 -6.62
CA ILE A 126 -1.14 3.58 -6.47
C ILE A 126 -1.90 2.38 -7.00
N GLY A 127 -2.99 2.03 -6.32
CA GLY A 127 -3.89 0.95 -6.68
C GLY A 127 -5.34 1.35 -6.43
N THR A 128 -6.28 0.66 -7.08
CA THR A 128 -7.71 1.01 -6.95
C THR A 128 -8.39 0.28 -5.80
N ASP A 129 -7.80 -0.79 -5.29
CA ASP A 129 -8.53 -1.83 -4.56
C ASP A 129 -9.73 -2.35 -5.40
N SER A 130 -10.69 -3.05 -4.81
CA SER A 130 -11.80 -3.68 -5.51
C SER A 130 -13.11 -2.88 -5.46
N TYR A 131 -14.13 -3.33 -6.20
CA TYR A 131 -15.47 -2.74 -6.16
C TYR A 131 -16.20 -2.87 -4.81
N SER A 132 -15.70 -3.71 -3.88
CA SER A 132 -16.27 -3.78 -2.53
C SER A 132 -16.02 -2.50 -1.72
N SER A 133 -15.01 -1.73 -2.11
CA SER A 133 -14.49 -0.58 -1.39
C SER A 133 -14.30 0.64 -2.30
N ASN A 134 -14.47 0.54 -3.60
CA ASN A 134 -14.28 1.65 -4.54
C ASN A 134 -15.43 1.71 -5.56
N TRP A 135 -15.79 2.94 -5.96
CA TRP A 135 -16.84 3.17 -6.95
C TRP A 135 -16.43 2.74 -8.36
N GLN A 136 -15.12 2.70 -8.64
CA GLN A 136 -14.60 2.33 -9.96
C GLN A 136 -13.15 1.87 -9.92
N LEU A 137 -12.77 1.04 -10.89
CA LEU A 137 -11.39 0.56 -11.07
C LEU A 137 -10.64 1.48 -12.05
N SER A 138 -10.38 2.73 -11.64
CA SER A 138 -9.72 3.73 -12.48
C SER A 138 -8.51 4.35 -11.79
N ILE A 139 -7.30 4.00 -12.26
CA ILE A 139 -6.05 4.65 -11.83
C ILE A 139 -6.07 6.16 -12.12
N ALA A 140 -6.70 6.59 -13.22
CA ALA A 140 -6.86 8.02 -13.50
C ALA A 140 -7.68 8.75 -12.42
N LYS A 141 -8.63 8.05 -11.78
CA LYS A 141 -9.38 8.62 -10.66
C LYS A 141 -8.57 8.64 -9.38
N GLU A 142 -7.73 7.64 -9.13
CA GLU A 142 -6.76 7.70 -8.03
C GLU A 142 -5.85 8.94 -8.20
N ILE A 143 -5.32 9.16 -9.41
CA ILE A 143 -4.49 10.33 -9.74
C ILE A 143 -5.24 11.64 -9.48
N GLU A 144 -6.48 11.78 -9.98
CA GLU A 144 -7.30 12.98 -9.75
C GLU A 144 -7.51 13.24 -8.25
N THR A 145 -7.86 12.21 -7.49
CA THR A 145 -8.13 12.32 -6.05
C THR A 145 -6.87 12.68 -5.27
N ILE A 146 -5.73 12.07 -5.58
CA ILE A 146 -4.44 12.44 -4.97
C ILE A 146 -4.13 13.91 -5.28
N HIS A 147 -4.20 14.31 -6.55
CA HIS A 147 -3.86 15.68 -6.94
C HIS A 147 -4.80 16.72 -6.32
N LYS A 148 -6.08 16.38 -6.10
CA LYS A 148 -7.04 17.24 -5.41
C LYS A 148 -6.72 17.42 -3.92
N HIS A 149 -6.32 16.36 -3.21
CA HIS A 149 -6.00 16.43 -1.78
C HIS A 149 -4.59 16.94 -1.50
N PHE A 150 -3.65 16.71 -2.43
CA PHE A 150 -2.24 17.06 -2.33
C PHE A 150 -1.79 17.86 -3.57
N PRO A 151 -2.33 19.08 -3.78
CA PRO A 151 -2.07 19.86 -5.01
C PRO A 151 -0.62 20.34 -5.14
N HIS A 152 0.16 20.29 -4.06
CA HIS A 152 1.60 20.59 -4.07
C HIS A 152 2.44 19.46 -4.67
N ILE A 153 1.91 18.24 -4.80
CA ILE A 153 2.63 17.11 -5.38
C ILE A 153 2.57 17.23 -6.91
N PRO A 154 3.73 17.29 -7.59
CA PRO A 154 3.77 17.38 -9.04
C PRO A 154 3.07 16.19 -9.71
N LEU A 155 2.28 16.46 -10.76
CA LEU A 155 1.57 15.42 -11.49
C LEU A 155 2.52 14.34 -12.05
N GLU A 156 3.72 14.73 -12.48
CA GLU A 156 4.78 13.82 -12.92
C GLU A 156 5.17 12.79 -11.85
N THR A 157 5.18 13.18 -10.56
CA THR A 157 5.49 12.29 -9.45
C THR A 157 4.36 11.26 -9.27
N ILE A 158 3.11 11.71 -9.31
CA ILE A 158 1.94 10.81 -9.21
C ILE A 158 1.88 9.86 -10.42
N LEU A 159 2.22 10.34 -11.62
CA LEU A 159 2.31 9.51 -12.82
C LEU A 159 3.39 8.44 -12.69
N GLN A 160 4.53 8.73 -12.07
CA GLN A 160 5.57 7.72 -11.78
C GLN A 160 5.04 6.64 -10.83
N TRP A 161 4.29 7.02 -9.79
CA TRP A 161 3.62 6.05 -8.89
C TRP A 161 2.62 5.15 -9.64
N ALA A 162 1.96 5.70 -10.67
CA ALA A 162 0.98 5.01 -11.51
C ALA A 162 1.60 4.14 -12.62
N THR A 163 2.90 4.26 -12.89
CA THR A 163 3.55 3.65 -14.06
C THR A 163 4.83 2.93 -13.67
N SER A 164 5.99 3.58 -13.77
CA SER A 164 7.32 2.99 -13.57
C SER A 164 7.49 2.38 -12.18
N ASN A 165 6.97 3.01 -11.12
CA ASN A 165 7.09 2.47 -9.77
C ASN A 165 6.31 1.16 -9.61
N GLY A 166 5.11 1.09 -10.19
CA GLY A 166 4.28 -0.11 -10.18
C GLY A 166 4.93 -1.24 -10.99
N ALA A 167 5.41 -0.94 -12.20
CA ALA A 167 6.12 -1.89 -13.04
C ALA A 167 7.36 -2.46 -12.33
N LYS A 168 8.19 -1.59 -11.73
CA LYS A 168 9.38 -2.02 -10.97
C LYS A 168 9.04 -2.84 -9.75
N ALA A 169 7.99 -2.47 -9.01
CA ALA A 169 7.56 -3.20 -7.83
C ALA A 169 7.02 -4.60 -8.18
N LEU A 170 6.37 -4.73 -9.34
CA LEU A 170 5.86 -5.99 -9.88
C LEU A 170 6.87 -6.78 -10.71
N GLN A 171 8.10 -6.29 -10.86
CA GLN A 171 9.17 -6.90 -11.68
C GLN A 171 8.80 -7.00 -13.18
N TRP A 172 8.10 -5.98 -13.69
CA TRP A 172 7.70 -5.83 -15.09
C TRP A 172 8.40 -4.66 -15.78
N ASP A 173 9.39 -4.05 -15.14
CA ASP A 173 10.08 -2.86 -15.65
C ASP A 173 11.00 -3.12 -16.85
N ASP A 174 11.20 -4.37 -17.26
CA ASP A 174 11.85 -4.70 -18.53
C ASP A 174 10.94 -4.40 -19.75
N GLU A 175 9.61 -4.42 -19.57
CA GLU A 175 8.63 -4.29 -20.65
C GLU A 175 7.70 -3.06 -20.48
N LEU A 176 7.32 -2.76 -19.23
CA LEU A 176 6.25 -1.82 -18.90
C LEU A 176 6.78 -0.59 -18.12
N GLY A 177 5.91 0.42 -18.03
CA GLY A 177 6.06 1.54 -17.09
C GLY A 177 6.96 2.69 -17.56
N SER A 178 7.62 2.60 -18.72
CA SER A 178 8.39 3.72 -19.28
C SER A 178 8.45 3.71 -20.81
N PHE A 179 8.75 4.88 -21.39
CA PHE A 179 8.95 5.03 -22.83
C PHE A 179 10.43 4.97 -23.18
N GLU A 180 10.97 3.76 -23.25
CA GLU A 180 12.36 3.50 -23.67
C GLU A 180 12.40 2.62 -24.91
N LYS A 181 13.49 2.74 -25.68
CA LYS A 181 13.70 1.95 -26.89
C LYS A 181 13.72 0.47 -26.53
N GLY A 182 12.85 -0.32 -27.17
CA GLY A 182 12.73 -1.77 -26.96
C GLY A 182 11.66 -2.18 -25.96
N ARG A 183 11.00 -1.24 -25.27
CA ARG A 183 9.87 -1.54 -24.38
C ARG A 183 8.54 -1.58 -25.14
N GLU A 184 7.61 -2.41 -24.66
CA GLU A 184 6.26 -2.59 -25.22
C GLU A 184 5.19 -1.91 -24.35
N SER A 185 5.52 -0.74 -23.79
CA SER A 185 4.60 -0.03 -22.91
C SER A 185 3.36 0.48 -23.66
N GLY A 186 2.19 0.04 -23.19
CA GLY A 186 0.91 0.58 -23.67
C GLY A 186 0.79 2.08 -23.38
N VAL A 187 0.19 2.83 -24.33
CA VAL A 187 0.02 4.27 -24.19
C VAL A 187 -1.41 4.59 -23.78
N THR A 188 -1.56 5.39 -22.73
CA THR A 188 -2.86 5.85 -22.21
C THR A 188 -2.91 7.37 -22.22
N LEU A 189 -3.93 7.93 -22.87
CA LEU A 189 -4.26 9.35 -22.75
C LEU A 189 -5.03 9.58 -21.46
N ILE A 190 -4.52 10.46 -20.60
CA ILE A 190 -5.15 10.79 -19.31
C ILE A 190 -5.66 12.23 -19.32
N LYS A 191 -6.93 12.41 -19.00
CA LYS A 191 -7.51 13.72 -18.66
C LYS A 191 -7.55 13.84 -17.14
N HIS A 192 -6.42 14.22 -16.54
CA HIS A 192 -6.21 14.15 -15.08
C HIS A 192 -7.28 14.91 -14.28
N ASN A 193 -7.72 16.09 -14.74
CA ASN A 193 -8.78 16.88 -14.09
C ASN A 193 -10.20 16.28 -14.19
N GLN A 194 -10.37 15.17 -14.90
CA GLN A 194 -11.67 14.50 -15.09
C GLN A 194 -11.64 13.05 -14.60
N GLY A 195 -10.48 12.53 -14.17
CA GLY A 195 -10.34 11.13 -13.76
C GLY A 195 -10.59 10.13 -14.89
N VAL A 196 -10.46 10.58 -16.15
CA VAL A 196 -10.71 9.77 -17.35
C VAL A 196 -9.40 9.34 -17.98
N SER A 197 -9.34 8.08 -18.40
CA SER A 197 -8.25 7.53 -19.21
C SER A 197 -8.79 6.82 -20.45
N GLN A 198 -8.00 6.83 -21.52
CA GLN A 198 -8.29 6.11 -22.76
C GLN A 198 -7.01 5.48 -23.30
N ARG A 199 -7.05 4.17 -23.54
CA ARG A 199 -5.96 3.45 -24.22
C ARG A 199 -5.88 3.92 -25.68
N LEU A 200 -4.66 4.25 -26.14
CA LEU A 200 -4.40 4.71 -27.51
C LEU A 200 -3.94 3.57 -28.44
N THR A 201 -3.36 2.50 -27.89
CA THR A 201 -2.78 1.36 -28.62
C THR A 201 -2.90 0.10 -27.79
#